data_AF-A0A7W1CEN0-F1
#
_entry.id   AF-A0A7W1CEN0-F1
#
_cell.length_a   1.000
_cell.length_b   1.000
_cell.length_c   1.000
_cell.angle_alpha   90.00
_cell.angle_beta   90.00
_cell.angle_gamma   90.00
#
_symmetry.space_group_name_H-M   'P 1'
#
loop_
_entity.id
_entity.type
_entity.pdbx_description
1 polymer ?
#
loop_
_entity_poly.entity_id
_entity_poly.type
_entity_poly.pdbx_seq_one_letter_code
_entity_poly.pdbx_strand_id
1 'polypeptide(L)'
;MKNKLSESAFRDWIQVVRKADWQLFSDVRTSFNHVDFHHKLAIFDVGGNKFRIIAKIEYSKHLVFIKFVLTHLEYDKHSTWCDCGQK
;
A
#
# COMPACT_ATOMS: atom_id res chain seq x y z
N MET A 1 -23.05 -0.87 -6.18
CA MET A 1 -22.89 0.46 -5.54
C MET A 1 -21.44 0.88 -5.67
N LYS A 2 -21.12 1.84 -6.56
CA LYS A 2 -19.77 2.43 -6.64
C LYS A 2 -19.57 3.28 -5.39
N ASN A 3 -18.69 2.83 -4.51
CA ASN A 3 -18.56 3.36 -3.15
C ASN A 3 -17.81 4.71 -3.18
N LYS A 4 -18.52 5.84 -3.31
CA LYS A 4 -17.94 7.21 -3.40
C LYS A 4 -16.90 7.52 -2.32
N LEU A 5 -17.04 6.93 -1.13
CA LEU A 5 -16.11 7.08 0.01
C LEU A 5 -14.74 6.43 -0.23
N SER A 6 -14.68 5.38 -1.05
CA SER A 6 -13.41 4.74 -1.40
C SER A 6 -12.62 5.55 -2.43
N GLU A 7 -13.33 6.27 -3.31
CA GLU A 7 -12.71 7.11 -4.33
C GLU A 7 -12.04 8.34 -3.71
N SER A 8 -12.66 8.97 -2.71
CA SER A 8 -12.04 10.08 -1.99
C SER A 8 -10.79 9.64 -1.22
N ALA A 9 -10.88 8.55 -0.45
CA ALA A 9 -9.74 8.04 0.30
C ALA A 9 -8.56 7.63 -0.61
N PHE A 10 -8.85 7.05 -1.77
CA PHE A 10 -7.83 6.71 -2.77
C PHE A 10 -7.22 7.96 -3.40
N ARG A 11 -8.02 8.99 -3.70
CA ARG A 11 -7.52 10.28 -4.20
C ARG A 11 -6.63 10.96 -3.17
N ASP A 12 -7.02 10.94 -1.89
CA ASP A 12 -6.22 11.51 -0.80
C ASP A 12 -4.88 10.78 -0.67
N TRP A 13 -4.90 9.44 -0.72
CA TRP A 13 -3.67 8.65 -0.74
C TRP A 13 -2.75 9.02 -1.91
N ILE A 14 -3.30 9.18 -3.13
CA ILE A 14 -2.52 9.63 -4.30
C ILE A 14 -1.93 11.03 -4.05
N GLN A 15 -2.68 11.96 -3.46
CA GLN A 15 -2.18 13.32 -3.19
C GLN A 15 -1.01 13.31 -2.20
N VAL A 16 -1.08 12.50 -1.15
CA VAL A 16 0.02 12.34 -0.18
C VAL A 16 1.24 11.74 -0.88
N VAL A 17 1.07 10.63 -1.60
CA VAL A 17 2.16 9.95 -2.31
C VAL A 17 2.83 10.86 -3.34
N ARG A 18 2.06 11.66 -4.08
CA ARG A 18 2.60 12.59 -5.10
C ARG A 18 3.40 13.74 -4.52
N LYS A 19 3.16 14.12 -3.27
CA LYS A 19 3.87 15.20 -2.57
C LYS A 19 4.98 14.66 -1.67
N ALA A 20 5.02 13.36 -1.46
CA ALA A 20 5.99 12.71 -0.62
C ALA A 20 7.36 12.68 -1.29
N ASP A 21 8.38 13.07 -0.53
CA ASP A 21 9.79 12.93 -0.90
C ASP A 21 10.42 11.85 -0.01
N TRP A 22 10.05 10.59 -0.28
CA TRP A 22 10.54 9.46 0.50
C TRP A 22 11.91 9.03 -0.01
N GLN A 23 12.87 8.94 0.91
CA GLN A 23 14.22 8.45 0.62
C GLN A 23 14.45 7.05 1.20
N LEU A 24 13.74 6.71 2.28
CA LEU A 24 13.81 5.41 2.92
C LEU A 24 12.46 4.96 3.51
N PHE A 25 12.40 3.71 3.94
CA PHE A 25 11.19 3.08 4.49
C PHE A 25 10.63 3.82 5.71
N SER A 26 11.47 4.45 6.53
CA SER A 26 11.02 5.23 7.68
C SER A 26 10.20 6.46 7.28
N ASP A 27 10.52 7.10 6.16
CA ASP A 27 9.82 8.32 5.71
C ASP A 27 8.38 8.01 5.30
N VAL A 28 8.21 6.84 4.68
CA VAL A 28 6.90 6.29 4.34
C VAL A 28 6.10 6.03 5.62
N ARG A 29 6.73 5.49 6.67
CA ARG A 29 6.09 5.23 7.96
C ARG A 29 5.71 6.52 8.71
N THR A 30 6.51 7.58 8.56
CA THR A 30 6.18 8.92 9.05
C THR A 30 4.95 9.50 8.33
N SER A 31 4.79 9.19 7.05
CA SER A 31 3.63 9.63 6.26
C SER A 31 2.38 8.78 6.51
N PHE A 32 2.57 7.49 6.79
CA PHE A 32 1.51 6.51 7.02
C PHE A 32 1.86 5.60 8.20
N ASN A 33 1.21 5.82 9.36
CA ASN A 33 1.48 5.05 10.58
C ASN A 33 1.17 3.55 10.45
N HIS A 34 0.22 3.18 9.57
CA HIS A 34 -0.25 1.81 9.36
C HIS A 34 0.25 1.23 8.03
N VAL A 35 1.49 1.51 7.66
CA VAL A 35 2.13 0.89 6.49
C VAL A 35 2.89 -0.36 6.91
N ASP A 36 2.64 -1.46 6.21
CA ASP A 36 3.40 -2.69 6.34
C ASP A 36 4.38 -2.84 5.18
N PHE A 37 5.55 -3.42 5.45
CA PHE A 37 6.54 -3.70 4.42
C PHE A 37 6.77 -5.21 4.30
N HIS A 38 6.68 -5.71 3.08
CA HIS A 38 6.98 -7.09 2.75
C HIS A 38 7.97 -7.14 1.59
N HIS A 39 9.19 -7.60 1.87
CA HIS A 39 10.34 -7.55 0.94
C HIS A 39 10.61 -6.15 0.36
N LYS A 40 10.15 -5.89 -0.86
CA LYS A 40 10.33 -4.62 -1.60
C LYS A 40 9.00 -3.92 -1.88
N LEU A 41 7.94 -4.34 -1.18
CA LEU A 41 6.58 -3.85 -1.35
C LEU A 41 6.12 -3.15 -0.07
N ALA A 42 5.48 -2.01 -0.24
CA ALA A 42 4.78 -1.27 0.79
C ALA A 42 3.27 -1.56 0.65
N ILE A 43 2.64 -1.89 1.76
CA ILE A 43 1.23 -2.23 1.85
C ILE A 43 0.55 -1.12 2.66
N PHE A 44 -0.36 -0.40 2.00
CA PHE A 44 -1.05 0.75 2.58
C PHE A 44 -2.51 0.44 2.87
N ASP A 45 -2.95 0.90 4.02
CA ASP A 45 -4.33 0.78 4.49
C ASP A 45 -5.14 2.00 4.07
N VAL A 46 -6.15 1.81 3.19
CA VAL A 46 -6.93 2.93 2.64
C VAL A 46 -8.42 2.78 2.92
N GLY A 47 -9.05 3.90 3.28
CA GLY A 47 -10.50 3.98 3.49
C GLY A 47 -11.00 3.29 4.77
N GLY A 48 -10.18 3.25 5.82
CA GLY A 48 -10.52 2.62 7.10
C GLY A 48 -10.46 1.09 7.04
N ASN A 49 -9.33 0.53 6.63
CA ASN A 49 -9.08 -0.91 6.46
C ASN A 49 -9.95 -1.64 5.42
N LYS A 50 -10.61 -0.90 4.53
CA LYS A 50 -11.44 -1.50 3.47
C LYS A 50 -10.59 -2.02 2.31
N PHE A 51 -9.50 -1.32 2.00
CA PHE A 51 -8.61 -1.63 0.90
C PHE A 51 -7.15 -1.68 1.35
N ARG A 52 -6.39 -2.57 0.71
CA ARG A 52 -4.94 -2.69 0.80
C ARG A 52 -4.33 -2.35 -0.55
N ILE A 53 -3.51 -1.30 -0.59
CA ILE A 53 -2.74 -0.95 -1.79
C ILE A 53 -1.35 -1.54 -1.63
N ILE A 54 -0.97 -2.44 -2.53
CA ILE A 54 0.37 -3.00 -2.58
C ILE A 54 1.14 -2.22 -3.64
N ALA A 55 2.19 -1.51 -3.24
CA ALA A 55 3.01 -0.71 -4.14
C ALA A 55 4.50 -1.03 -3.97
N LYS A 56 5.25 -0.98 -5.07
CA LYS A 56 6.72 -0.98 -5.05
C LYS A 56 7.21 0.45 -5.09
N ILE A 57 8.04 0.84 -4.14
CA ILE A 57 8.66 2.17 -4.11
C ILE A 57 10.10 2.05 -4.64
N GLU A 58 10.44 2.89 -5.61
CA GLU A 58 11.79 3.05 -6.14
C GLU A 58 12.35 4.39 -5.67
N TYR A 59 13.02 4.38 -4.51
CA TYR A 59 13.49 5.58 -3.83
C TYR A 59 14.43 6.42 -4.70
N SER A 60 15.37 5.79 -5.41
CA SER A 60 16.33 6.52 -6.26
C SER A 60 15.68 7.31 -7.40
N LYS A 61 14.49 6.89 -7.85
CA LYS A 61 13.75 7.53 -8.95
C LYS A 61 12.51 8.28 -8.45
N HIS A 62 12.22 8.24 -7.15
CA HIS A 62 11.00 8.77 -6.55
C HIS A 62 9.73 8.27 -7.27
N LEU A 63 9.71 6.98 -7.64
CA LEU A 63 8.58 6.35 -8.33
C LEU A 63 7.86 5.38 -7.40
N VAL A 64 6.52 5.44 -7.41
CA VAL A 64 5.65 4.50 -6.71
C VAL A 64 4.84 3.72 -7.74
N PHE A 65 5.10 2.43 -7.83
CA PHE A 65 4.41 1.51 -8.73
C PHE A 65 3.32 0.78 -7.96
N ILE A 66 2.05 1.09 -8.25
CA ILE A 66 0.91 0.35 -7.72
C ILE A 66 0.88 -1.01 -8.41
N LYS A 67 1.05 -2.09 -7.63
CA LYS A 67 0.98 -3.47 -8.12
C LYS A 67 -0.44 -3.99 -8.05
N PHE A 68 -1.08 -3.84 -6.89
CA PHE A 68 -2.42 -4.34 -6.63
C PHE A 68 -3.19 -3.39 -5.73
N VAL A 69 -4.50 -3.33 -5.93
CA VAL A 69 -5.45 -2.69 -5.02
C VAL A 69 -6.48 -3.76 -4.69
N LEU A 70 -6.41 -4.30 -3.48
CA LEU A 70 -7.22 -5.43 -3.04
C LEU A 70 -8.16 -4.99 -1.91
N THR A 71 -9.33 -5.59 -1.83
CA THR A 71 -10.15 -5.53 -0.61
C THR A 71 -9.51 -6.36 0.50
N HIS A 72 -9.88 -6.11 1.76
CA HIS A 72 -9.39 -6.92 2.89
C HIS A 72 -9.62 -8.43 2.66
N LEU A 73 -10.78 -8.81 2.12
CA LEU A 73 -11.13 -10.22 1.85
C LEU A 73 -10.25 -10.84 0.75
N GLU A 74 -9.90 -10.07 -0.28
CA GLU A 74 -9.00 -10.52 -1.35
C GLU A 74 -7.56 -10.62 -0.87
N TYR A 75 -7.12 -9.65 -0.05
CA TYR A 75 -5.80 -9.70 0.57
C TYR A 75 -5.66 -10.90 1.50
N ASP A 76 -6.65 -11.19 2.35
CA ASP A 76 -6.65 -12.34 3.26
C ASP A 76 -6.62 -13.68 2.48
N LYS A 77 -7.41 -13.80 1.40
CA LYS A 77 -7.35 -14.98 0.52
C LYS A 77 -6.00 -15.14 -0.19
N HIS A 78 -5.40 -14.03 -0.62
CA HIS A 78 -4.06 -14.04 -1.22
C HIS A 78 -2.94 -14.14 -0.17
N SER A 79 -3.21 -13.99 1.13
CA SER A 79 -2.18 -14.12 2.17
C SER A 79 -1.58 -15.53 2.27
N THR A 80 -2.12 -16.48 1.52
CA THR A 80 -1.55 -17.81 1.22
C THR A 80 -0.17 -17.77 0.54
N TRP A 81 0.42 -16.60 0.24
CA TRP A 81 1.87 -16.49 -0.01
C TRP A 81 2.72 -16.79 1.23
N CYS A 82 2.11 -16.77 2.42
CA CYS A 82 2.69 -17.31 3.64
C CYS A 82 2.32 -18.79 3.81
N ASP A 83 2.68 -19.64 2.85
CA ASP A 83 2.90 -21.05 3.16
C ASP A 83 4.27 -21.51 2.63
N CYS A 84 5.16 -21.65 3.60
CA CYS A 84 6.37 -22.45 3.69
C CYS A 84 7.02 -22.96 2.38
N GLY A 85 8.09 -22.26 1.96
CA GLY A 85 9.13 -22.77 1.04
C GLY A 85 10.52 -22.83 1.69
N GLN A 86 10.58 -23.01 3.01
CA GLN A 86 11.81 -23.35 3.74
C GLN A 86 11.62 -24.74 4.35
N LYS A 87 11.72 -25.76 3.50
CA LYS A 87 12.29 -27.08 3.80
C LYS A 87 12.79 -27.71 2.51
#